data_AF-A0A349JT20-F1
#
_entry.id   AF-A0A349JT20-F1
#
_cell.length_a   1.000
_cell.length_b   1.000
_cell.length_c   1.000
_cell.angle_alpha   90.00
_cell.angle_beta   90.00
_cell.angle_gamma   90.00
#
_symmetry.space_group_name_H-M   'P 1'
#
loop_
_entity.id
_entity.type
_entity.pdbx_description
1 polymer ?
#
loop_
_entity_poly.entity_id
_entity_poly.type
_entity_poly.pdbx_seq_one_letter_code
_entity_poly.pdbx_strand_id
1 'polypeptide(L)'
;GAGILIFDIDDGHKLVRRIDIPVFEEGLRGFTANATTHSAYFSTQNPRIGAFDLETDQITWEQTYEVGSDRSSITVDGKKIYVPTGWWVSGEDSGVLVLDAEDGELIKHVRVGSQAHNSLVSVDGRFLYLGTTRALTMFDTENENIIHHITPVGESGGQGVFPFTVDAANRYAYVSLGNNVGFEVIDLEQGEIIHRVLVDGEPILHRTHGAALTPDESELWISDQEGRKLFIFDNTQMPPVQTGEVDLSQGGHGWVTFSLDGRYVWTHTPDVFDAETKELVATLRDENGNPVSGSKFIEVHFRDGKVVAVGNEFGLGRSTE
;
A
#
# COMPACT_ATOMS: atom_id res chain seq x y z
N GLY A 1 -12.80 -6.46 -15.26
CA GLY A 1 -13.64 -7.55 -14.71
C GLY A 1 -13.09 -7.98 -13.38
N ALA A 2 -13.80 -8.84 -12.64
CA ALA A 2 -13.25 -9.48 -11.44
C ALA A 2 -12.14 -10.46 -11.85
N GLY A 3 -11.01 -10.45 -11.13
CA GLY A 3 -9.87 -11.31 -11.42
C GLY A 3 -8.53 -10.60 -11.30
N ILE A 4 -7.47 -11.34 -11.64
CA ILE A 4 -6.08 -10.88 -11.64
C ILE A 4 -5.62 -10.76 -13.09
N LEU A 5 -5.07 -9.61 -13.45
CA LEU A 5 -4.41 -9.41 -14.75
C LEU A 5 -2.91 -9.52 -14.55
N ILE A 6 -2.26 -10.39 -15.32
CA ILE A 6 -0.82 -10.64 -15.24
C ILE A 6 -0.13 -9.95 -16.41
N PHE A 7 0.80 -9.06 -16.09
CA PHE A 7 1.61 -8.33 -17.06
C PHE A 7 3.07 -8.77 -16.96
N ASP A 8 3.74 -8.93 -18.09
CA ASP A 8 5.17 -9.26 -18.16
C ASP A 8 5.99 -7.96 -18.09
N ILE A 9 6.65 -7.74 -16.96
CA ILE A 9 7.46 -6.54 -16.70
C ILE A 9 8.65 -6.46 -17.69
N ASP A 10 9.23 -7.61 -18.05
CA ASP A 10 10.42 -7.70 -18.90
C ASP A 10 10.09 -7.56 -20.39
N ASP A 11 8.85 -7.84 -20.79
CA ASP A 11 8.35 -7.64 -22.16
C ASP A 11 7.44 -6.40 -22.29
N GLY A 12 7.82 -5.31 -21.61
CA GLY A 12 7.18 -3.99 -21.77
C GLY A 12 5.76 -3.93 -21.21
N HIS A 13 5.49 -4.63 -20.10
CA HIS A 13 4.19 -4.71 -19.45
C HIS A 13 3.08 -5.25 -20.36
N LYS A 14 3.41 -6.18 -21.26
CA LYS A 14 2.40 -6.85 -22.07
C LYS A 14 1.53 -7.75 -21.21
N LEU A 15 0.22 -7.75 -21.48
CA LEU A 15 -0.70 -8.68 -20.84
C LEU A 15 -0.35 -10.12 -21.24
N VAL A 16 -0.10 -10.95 -20.25
CA VAL A 16 0.16 -12.40 -20.41
C VAL A 16 -1.16 -13.16 -20.38
N ARG A 17 -1.97 -12.92 -19.34
CA ARG A 17 -3.26 -13.58 -19.13
C ARG A 17 -4.11 -12.89 -18.06
N ARG A 18 -5.38 -13.28 -18.02
CA ARG A 18 -6.28 -13.05 -16.88
C ARG A 18 -6.50 -14.36 -16.13
N ILE A 19 -6.57 -14.27 -14.80
CA ILE A 19 -7.06 -15.32 -13.92
C ILE A 19 -8.39 -14.85 -13.35
N ASP A 20 -9.45 -15.59 -13.64
CA ASP A 20 -10.78 -15.26 -13.13
C ASP A 20 -10.88 -15.68 -11.66
N ILE A 21 -11.17 -14.70 -10.80
CA ILE A 21 -11.34 -14.90 -9.36
C ILE A 21 -12.73 -14.35 -9.01
N PRO A 22 -13.79 -15.17 -9.11
CA PRO A 22 -15.17 -14.71 -8.97
C PRO A 22 -15.45 -13.97 -7.66
N VAL A 23 -14.76 -14.36 -6.57
CA VAL A 23 -14.92 -13.71 -5.27
C VAL A 23 -14.50 -12.24 -5.26
N PHE A 24 -13.68 -11.78 -6.22
CA PHE A 24 -13.32 -10.36 -6.35
C PHE A 24 -14.48 -9.48 -6.83
N GLU A 25 -15.60 -10.07 -7.28
CA GLU A 25 -16.86 -9.33 -7.51
C GLU A 25 -17.42 -8.71 -6.22
N GLU A 26 -17.05 -9.23 -5.05
CA GLU A 26 -17.38 -8.61 -3.76
C GLU A 26 -16.71 -7.23 -3.59
N GLY A 27 -15.71 -6.90 -4.42
CA GLY A 27 -14.90 -5.69 -4.32
C GLY A 27 -13.63 -5.94 -3.52
N LEU A 28 -12.53 -6.17 -4.24
CA LEU A 28 -11.21 -6.38 -3.65
C LEU A 28 -10.75 -5.14 -2.85
N ARG A 29 -10.36 -5.36 -1.60
CA ARG A 29 -9.95 -4.33 -0.64
C ARG A 29 -8.45 -4.31 -0.38
N GLY A 30 -7.80 -5.46 -0.32
CA GLY A 30 -6.36 -5.64 -0.08
C GLY A 30 -5.81 -6.78 -0.93
N PHE A 31 -4.54 -6.67 -1.32
CA PHE A 31 -3.84 -7.76 -2.03
C PHE A 31 -2.35 -7.70 -1.69
N THR A 32 -1.93 -8.54 -0.74
CA THR A 32 -0.56 -8.54 -0.19
C THR A 32 0.09 -9.89 -0.43
N ALA A 33 1.36 -9.92 -0.86
CA ALA A 33 2.07 -11.16 -1.20
C ALA A 33 3.20 -11.47 -0.23
N ASN A 34 3.56 -12.75 -0.12
CA ASN A 34 4.71 -13.19 0.67
C ASN A 34 5.51 -14.27 -0.08
N ALA A 35 6.82 -14.04 -0.18
CA ALA A 35 7.73 -14.95 -0.88
C ALA A 35 8.04 -16.23 -0.10
N THR A 36 7.86 -16.26 1.23
CA THR A 36 8.07 -17.45 2.07
C THR A 36 6.91 -18.45 1.91
N THR A 37 5.67 -17.95 1.84
CA THR A 37 4.46 -18.79 1.66
C THR A 37 4.06 -18.97 0.21
N HIS A 38 4.74 -18.30 -0.73
CA HIS A 38 4.45 -18.34 -2.17
C HIS A 38 2.99 -17.96 -2.47
N SER A 39 2.40 -17.12 -1.62
CA SER A 39 0.98 -16.82 -1.61
C SER A 39 0.75 -15.32 -1.67
N ALA A 40 -0.37 -14.94 -2.28
CA ALA A 40 -0.99 -13.63 -2.12
C ALA A 40 -2.27 -13.76 -1.30
N TYR A 41 -2.46 -12.85 -0.37
CA TYR A 41 -3.60 -12.79 0.53
C TYR A 41 -4.48 -11.63 0.11
N PHE A 42 -5.77 -11.93 -0.10
CA PHE A 42 -6.75 -10.94 -0.52
C PHE A 42 -7.73 -10.65 0.62
N SER A 43 -8.28 -9.44 0.62
CA SER A 43 -9.45 -9.08 1.44
C SER A 43 -10.53 -8.48 0.55
N THR A 44 -11.81 -8.64 0.89
CA THR A 44 -12.94 -8.10 0.12
C THR A 44 -13.84 -7.19 0.97
N GLN A 45 -14.77 -6.47 0.33
CA GLN A 45 -15.77 -5.66 1.05
C GLN A 45 -16.72 -6.50 1.91
N ASN A 46 -16.99 -7.74 1.51
CA ASN A 46 -17.87 -8.67 2.22
C ASN A 46 -17.03 -9.56 3.14
N PRO A 47 -16.58 -8.99 4.26
CA PRO A 47 -15.29 -9.18 4.93
C PRO A 47 -14.66 -10.58 4.82
N ARG A 48 -14.24 -10.92 3.61
CA ARG A 48 -13.68 -12.21 3.26
C ARG A 48 -12.19 -12.02 3.05
N ILE A 49 -11.43 -12.90 3.66
CA ILE A 49 -9.99 -12.98 3.50
C ILE A 49 -9.70 -14.37 2.94
N GLY A 50 -8.75 -14.46 2.02
CA GLY A 50 -8.29 -15.74 1.52
C GLY A 50 -6.83 -15.69 1.10
N ALA A 51 -6.27 -16.88 0.90
CA ALA A 51 -4.96 -17.06 0.31
C ALA A 51 -5.08 -17.60 -1.11
N PHE A 52 -4.27 -17.06 -1.99
CA PHE A 52 -4.12 -17.42 -3.39
C PHE A 52 -2.68 -17.85 -3.62
N ASP A 53 -2.48 -19.12 -3.97
CA ASP A 53 -1.17 -19.67 -4.29
C ASP A 53 -0.70 -19.14 -5.65
N LEU A 54 0.44 -18.46 -5.65
CA LEU A 54 1.00 -17.77 -6.81
C LEU A 54 1.57 -18.72 -7.86
N GLU A 55 1.80 -19.99 -7.53
CA GLU A 55 2.42 -20.97 -8.43
C GLU A 55 1.39 -21.85 -9.12
N THR A 56 0.25 -22.07 -8.49
CA THR A 56 -0.83 -22.96 -8.95
C THR A 56 -2.09 -22.21 -9.40
N ASP A 57 -2.13 -20.90 -9.16
CA ASP A 57 -3.30 -20.04 -9.39
C ASP A 57 -4.57 -20.49 -8.68
N GLN A 58 -4.43 -21.10 -7.51
CA GLN A 58 -5.56 -21.62 -6.73
C GLN A 58 -5.75 -20.83 -5.45
N ILE A 59 -7.01 -20.59 -5.10
CA ILE A 59 -7.37 -20.19 -3.75
C ILE A 59 -7.18 -21.42 -2.84
N THR A 60 -6.35 -21.28 -1.81
CA THR A 60 -6.03 -22.39 -0.88
C THR A 60 -6.94 -22.40 0.34
N TRP A 61 -7.39 -21.22 0.78
CA TRP A 61 -8.41 -21.08 1.83
C TRP A 61 -9.13 -19.74 1.72
N GLU A 62 -10.34 -19.68 2.27
CA GLU A 62 -11.14 -18.46 2.44
C GLU A 62 -11.89 -18.50 3.77
N GLN A 63 -11.94 -17.37 4.46
CA GLN A 63 -12.74 -17.18 5.67
C GLN A 63 -13.49 -15.85 5.60
N THR A 64 -14.64 -15.78 6.26
CA THR A 64 -15.42 -14.54 6.40
C THR A 64 -15.51 -14.17 7.87
N TYR A 65 -15.24 -12.90 8.19
CA TYR A 65 -15.19 -12.39 9.55
C TYR A 65 -16.33 -11.40 9.79
N GLU A 66 -16.73 -11.23 11.05
CA GLU A 66 -17.90 -10.39 11.38
C GLU A 66 -17.62 -8.89 11.34
N VAL A 67 -16.41 -8.47 11.72
CA VAL A 67 -16.12 -7.05 11.98
C VAL A 67 -15.92 -6.25 10.69
N GLY A 68 -15.07 -6.74 9.80
CA GLY A 68 -14.67 -6.03 8.58
C GLY A 68 -13.29 -6.45 8.09
N SER A 69 -12.92 -6.02 6.89
CA SER A 69 -11.58 -6.24 6.33
C SER A 69 -11.21 -5.19 5.29
N ASP A 70 -9.96 -4.72 5.36
CA ASP A 70 -9.38 -3.77 4.41
C ASP A 70 -7.98 -4.21 3.97
N ARG A 71 -7.18 -3.28 3.43
CA ARG A 71 -5.80 -3.52 2.95
C ARG A 71 -4.91 -4.15 4.00
N SER A 72 -4.71 -5.45 3.85
CA SER A 72 -3.91 -6.26 4.74
C SER A 72 -2.41 -6.14 4.46
N SER A 73 -1.61 -6.51 5.44
CA SER A 73 -0.17 -6.71 5.34
C SER A 73 0.21 -8.01 6.03
N ILE A 74 1.39 -8.55 5.73
CA ILE A 74 1.83 -9.86 6.26
C ILE A 74 3.23 -9.77 6.85
N THR A 75 3.51 -10.55 7.89
CA THR A 75 4.87 -10.68 8.45
C THR A 75 5.84 -11.26 7.43
N VAL A 76 7.12 -10.90 7.53
CA VAL A 76 8.16 -11.39 6.60
C VAL A 76 8.28 -12.92 6.62
N ASP A 77 8.14 -13.52 7.81
CA ASP A 77 8.14 -14.98 7.98
C ASP A 77 6.86 -15.66 7.46
N GLY A 78 5.87 -14.88 7.02
CA GLY A 78 4.65 -15.37 6.39
C GLY A 78 3.68 -16.05 7.35
N LYS A 79 3.79 -15.83 8.67
CA LYS A 79 2.92 -16.50 9.66
C LYS A 79 1.67 -15.71 10.03
N LYS A 80 1.74 -14.37 10.05
CA LYS A 80 0.65 -13.53 10.53
C LYS A 80 0.22 -12.52 9.48
N ILE A 81 -1.08 -12.52 9.17
CA ILE A 81 -1.72 -11.49 8.37
C ILE A 81 -2.35 -10.46 9.32
N TYR A 82 -2.01 -9.19 9.11
CA TYR A 82 -2.64 -8.06 9.75
C TYR A 82 -3.69 -7.48 8.81
N VAL A 83 -4.95 -7.52 9.23
CA VAL A 83 -6.10 -7.08 8.43
C VAL A 83 -6.80 -5.93 9.17
N PRO A 84 -6.70 -4.68 8.69
CA PRO A 84 -7.46 -3.58 9.24
C PRO A 84 -8.97 -3.89 9.14
N THR A 85 -9.74 -3.48 10.13
CA THR A 85 -11.19 -3.74 10.16
C THR A 85 -11.95 -2.97 9.08
N GLY A 86 -11.36 -1.91 8.52
CA GLY A 86 -11.88 -1.14 7.40
C GLY A 86 -12.46 0.21 7.76
N TRP A 87 -12.52 1.08 6.75
CA TRP A 87 -12.97 2.47 6.89
C TRP A 87 -14.39 2.60 7.44
N TRP A 88 -15.22 1.60 7.25
CA TRP A 88 -16.62 1.58 7.71
C TRP A 88 -16.79 1.13 9.17
N VAL A 89 -15.73 0.63 9.81
CA VAL A 89 -15.76 0.19 11.21
C VAL A 89 -15.27 1.32 12.10
N SER A 90 -16.07 1.71 13.09
CA SER A 90 -15.76 2.84 13.98
C SER A 90 -16.01 2.47 15.44
N GLY A 91 -15.45 3.28 16.35
CA GLY A 91 -15.54 3.02 17.79
C GLY A 91 -14.70 1.83 18.24
N GLU A 92 -15.16 1.17 19.30
CA GLU A 92 -14.38 0.15 20.03
C GLU A 92 -14.13 -1.14 19.24
N ASP A 93 -14.85 -1.39 18.15
CA ASP A 93 -14.62 -2.58 17.32
C ASP A 93 -13.65 -2.34 16.16
N SER A 94 -13.18 -1.10 15.97
CA SER A 94 -12.17 -0.80 14.96
C SER A 94 -10.77 -1.17 15.43
N GLY A 95 -9.94 -1.59 14.48
CA GLY A 95 -8.52 -1.86 14.73
C GLY A 95 -7.94 -2.78 13.68
N VAL A 96 -7.20 -3.80 14.14
CA VAL A 96 -6.56 -4.80 13.28
C VAL A 96 -6.85 -6.21 13.77
N LEU A 97 -7.28 -7.07 12.85
CA LEU A 97 -7.37 -8.51 13.05
C LEU A 97 -6.00 -9.12 12.74
N VAL A 98 -5.55 -10.02 13.61
CA VAL A 98 -4.33 -10.82 13.44
C VAL A 98 -4.78 -12.23 13.12
N LEU A 99 -4.45 -12.69 11.92
CA LEU A 99 -4.86 -13.99 11.41
C LEU A 99 -3.63 -14.88 11.21
N ASP A 100 -3.78 -16.18 11.43
CA ASP A 100 -2.81 -17.16 10.95
C ASP A 100 -2.85 -17.19 9.42
N ALA A 101 -1.69 -17.16 8.79
CA ALA A 101 -1.57 -17.12 7.34
C ALA A 101 -1.75 -18.50 6.67
N GLU A 102 -1.62 -19.59 7.42
CA GLU A 102 -1.76 -20.96 6.90
C GLU A 102 -3.22 -21.28 6.60
N ASP A 103 -4.14 -20.87 7.47
CA ASP A 103 -5.55 -21.26 7.37
C ASP A 103 -6.55 -20.11 7.57
N GLY A 104 -6.11 -18.93 8.01
CA GLY A 104 -6.96 -17.78 8.32
C GLY A 104 -7.50 -17.76 9.76
N GLU A 105 -7.08 -18.65 10.66
CA GLU A 105 -7.60 -18.63 12.04
C GLU A 105 -7.38 -17.27 12.72
N LEU A 106 -8.42 -16.73 13.37
CA LEU A 106 -8.32 -15.47 14.10
C LEU A 106 -7.51 -15.69 15.39
N ILE A 107 -6.29 -15.15 15.41
CA ILE A 107 -5.39 -15.20 16.56
C ILE A 107 -5.78 -14.12 17.58
N LYS A 108 -6.01 -12.89 17.10
CA LYS A 108 -6.21 -11.71 17.96
C LYS A 108 -6.99 -10.63 17.24
N HIS A 109 -7.79 -9.87 17.99
CA HIS A 109 -8.36 -8.59 17.54
C HIS A 109 -7.79 -7.48 18.41
N VAL A 110 -6.89 -6.67 17.84
CA VAL A 110 -6.30 -5.52 18.50
C VAL A 110 -7.14 -4.29 18.18
N ARG A 111 -7.94 -3.85 19.16
CA ARG A 111 -8.81 -2.68 19.06
C ARG A 111 -8.02 -1.40 19.24
N VAL A 112 -8.08 -0.51 18.26
CA VAL A 112 -7.33 0.76 18.29
C VAL A 112 -7.86 1.74 17.25
N GLY A 113 -8.12 2.97 17.71
CA GLY A 113 -8.61 4.05 16.86
C GLY A 113 -9.95 3.72 16.20
N SER A 114 -10.33 4.51 15.20
CA SER A 114 -11.55 4.29 14.41
C SER A 114 -11.21 4.33 12.93
N GLN A 115 -11.94 3.57 12.12
CA GLN A 115 -11.81 3.52 10.66
C GLN A 115 -10.39 3.10 10.24
N ALA A 116 -9.89 2.02 10.85
CA ALA A 116 -8.59 1.44 10.49
C ALA A 116 -8.62 0.95 9.04
N HIS A 117 -7.71 1.42 8.17
CA HIS A 117 -7.87 1.24 6.72
C HIS A 117 -6.60 0.77 5.98
N ASN A 118 -5.42 1.24 6.38
CA ASN A 118 -4.15 0.81 5.76
C ASN A 118 -3.25 0.23 6.85
N SER A 119 -2.77 -0.99 6.64
CA SER A 119 -1.67 -1.56 7.43
C SER A 119 -0.44 -1.81 6.58
N LEU A 120 0.72 -1.73 7.22
CA LEU A 120 2.02 -1.89 6.60
C LEU A 120 2.96 -2.59 7.58
N VAL A 121 3.54 -3.72 7.18
CA VAL A 121 4.65 -4.33 7.92
C VAL A 121 5.95 -3.75 7.37
N SER A 122 6.79 -3.26 8.26
CA SER A 122 8.15 -2.79 7.99
C SER A 122 8.99 -3.80 7.22
N VAL A 123 9.96 -3.33 6.43
CA VAL A 123 10.83 -4.21 5.62
C VAL A 123 11.66 -5.16 6.47
N ASP A 124 12.09 -4.74 7.66
CA ASP A 124 12.78 -5.59 8.63
C ASP A 124 11.83 -6.50 9.44
N GLY A 125 10.52 -6.35 9.23
CA GLY A 125 9.48 -7.16 9.85
C GLY A 125 9.23 -6.87 11.33
N ARG A 126 9.92 -5.91 11.96
CA ARG A 126 9.81 -5.65 13.42
C ARG A 126 8.55 -4.92 13.81
N PHE A 127 8.03 -4.10 12.92
CA PHE A 127 6.92 -3.20 13.19
C PHE A 127 5.75 -3.38 12.22
N LEU A 128 4.55 -3.28 12.78
CA LEU A 128 3.30 -3.06 12.06
C LEU A 128 2.89 -1.60 12.25
N TYR A 129 2.61 -0.93 11.15
CA TYR A 129 2.02 0.41 11.14
C TYR A 129 0.55 0.31 10.73
N LEU A 130 -0.33 0.97 11.48
CA LEU A 130 -1.76 1.04 11.20
C LEU A 130 -2.23 2.48 11.12
N GLY A 131 -2.80 2.84 9.97
CA GLY A 131 -3.51 4.09 9.78
C GLY A 131 -4.97 3.99 10.21
N THR A 132 -5.39 4.90 11.07
CA THR A 132 -6.80 5.11 11.49
C THR A 132 -7.22 6.54 11.16
N THR A 133 -8.42 6.99 11.55
CA THR A 133 -8.94 8.31 11.15
C THR A 133 -7.98 9.49 11.39
N ARG A 134 -7.28 9.49 12.53
CA ARG A 134 -6.44 10.62 13.00
C ARG A 134 -5.14 10.15 13.66
N ALA A 135 -4.78 8.89 13.49
CA ALA A 135 -3.61 8.34 14.14
C ALA A 135 -2.88 7.34 13.27
N LEU A 136 -1.54 7.43 13.31
CA LEU A 136 -0.64 6.37 12.90
C LEU A 136 -0.21 5.63 14.17
N THR A 137 -0.51 4.33 14.23
CA THR A 137 -0.12 3.49 15.38
C THR A 137 0.94 2.51 14.94
N MET A 138 2.03 2.46 15.69
CA MET A 138 3.15 1.54 15.49
C MET A 138 3.09 0.45 16.56
N PHE A 139 3.11 -0.80 16.12
CA PHE A 139 3.07 -1.99 16.97
C PHE A 139 4.33 -2.82 16.79
N ASP A 140 4.74 -3.51 17.85
CA ASP A 140 5.71 -4.60 17.79
C ASP A 140 5.06 -5.84 17.14
N THR A 141 5.67 -6.43 16.11
CA THR A 141 5.09 -7.59 15.43
C THR A 141 5.23 -8.89 16.22
N GLU A 142 6.07 -8.98 17.24
CA GLU A 142 6.23 -10.18 18.07
C GLU A 142 4.99 -10.41 18.95
N ASN A 143 4.43 -9.33 19.51
CA ASN A 143 3.41 -9.40 20.56
C ASN A 143 2.21 -8.43 20.37
N GLU A 144 2.23 -7.62 19.30
CA GLU A 144 1.26 -6.59 18.96
C GLU A 144 1.02 -5.55 20.07
N ASN A 145 2.04 -5.28 20.88
CA ASN A 145 2.02 -4.14 21.80
C ASN A 145 2.20 -2.85 21.01
N ILE A 146 1.46 -1.81 21.41
CA ILE A 146 1.61 -0.46 20.88
C ILE A 146 2.94 0.12 21.38
N ILE A 147 3.79 0.55 20.46
CA ILE A 147 5.04 1.26 20.72
C ILE A 147 4.75 2.77 20.70
N HIS A 148 4.13 3.25 19.61
CA HIS A 148 3.69 4.63 19.47
C HIS A 148 2.25 4.70 19.00
N HIS A 149 1.47 5.61 19.58
CA HIS A 149 0.14 5.98 19.10
C HIS A 149 0.14 7.49 18.79
N ILE A 150 0.42 7.82 17.54
CA ILE A 150 0.75 9.18 17.13
C ILE A 150 -0.53 9.88 16.69
N THR A 151 -0.87 10.97 17.37
CA THR A 151 -2.11 11.73 17.14
C THR A 151 -1.89 13.19 17.51
N PRO A 152 -2.49 14.16 16.79
CA PRO A 152 -3.44 13.98 15.71
C PRO A 152 -2.78 14.10 14.33
N VAL A 153 -2.61 12.97 13.63
CA VAL A 153 -2.02 12.90 12.27
C VAL A 153 -3.02 13.37 11.21
N GLY A 154 -2.53 14.13 10.23
CA GLY A 154 -3.26 14.71 9.10
C GLY A 154 -3.97 16.03 9.45
N GLU A 155 -5.00 16.39 8.67
CA GLU A 155 -5.71 17.68 8.80
C GLU A 155 -7.02 17.63 9.58
N SER A 156 -7.29 18.64 10.41
CA SER A 156 -8.52 18.71 11.21
C SER A 156 -9.76 18.62 10.32
N GLY A 157 -10.73 17.78 10.71
CA GLY A 157 -11.90 17.47 9.89
C GLY A 157 -11.61 16.62 8.64
N GLY A 158 -10.36 16.18 8.46
CA GLY A 158 -9.93 15.34 7.36
C GLY A 158 -10.51 13.93 7.40
N GLN A 159 -10.53 13.31 6.22
CA GLN A 159 -11.20 12.03 5.97
C GLN A 159 -10.31 10.81 6.25
N GLY A 160 -9.39 10.86 7.22
CA GLY A 160 -8.55 9.73 7.62
C GLY A 160 -7.03 9.96 7.53
N VAL A 161 -6.24 9.06 8.14
CA VAL A 161 -4.84 8.81 7.71
C VAL A 161 -4.92 8.06 6.40
N PHE A 162 -4.64 8.77 5.32
CA PHE A 162 -4.55 8.22 3.97
C PHE A 162 -3.29 7.38 3.80
N PRO A 163 -3.15 6.59 2.70
CA PRO A 163 -1.98 5.75 2.52
C PRO A 163 -0.68 6.50 2.82
N PHE A 164 0.21 5.80 3.50
CA PHE A 164 1.48 6.30 3.98
C PHE A 164 2.58 5.33 3.53
N THR A 165 3.81 5.80 3.59
CA THR A 165 4.99 4.96 3.40
C THR A 165 6.00 5.20 4.53
N VAL A 166 6.91 4.26 4.70
CA VAL A 166 7.92 4.23 5.77
C VAL A 166 9.27 3.87 5.13
N ASP A 167 10.35 4.48 5.63
CA ASP A 167 11.71 4.14 5.23
C ASP A 167 12.18 2.79 5.83
N ALA A 168 13.13 2.12 5.20
CA ALA A 168 13.59 0.79 5.59
C ALA A 168 14.17 0.76 7.01
N ALA A 169 14.77 1.86 7.44
CA ALA A 169 15.34 2.03 8.77
C ALA A 169 14.28 2.33 9.85
N ASN A 170 13.01 2.50 9.48
CA ASN A 170 11.91 2.88 10.38
C ASN A 170 12.18 4.19 11.15
N ARG A 171 12.83 5.17 10.50
CA ARG A 171 13.09 6.51 11.05
C ARG A 171 11.93 7.46 10.76
N TYR A 172 11.38 7.40 9.55
CA TYR A 172 10.37 8.35 9.09
C TYR A 172 9.19 7.67 8.43
N ALA A 173 7.98 8.14 8.76
CA ALA A 173 6.78 7.86 8.00
C ALA A 173 6.31 9.13 7.26
N TYR A 174 5.87 8.95 6.01
CA TYR A 174 5.32 10.00 5.16
C TYR A 174 3.82 9.72 5.00
N VAL A 175 3.00 10.53 5.67
CA VAL A 175 1.56 10.31 5.74
C VAL A 175 0.82 11.31 4.87
N SER A 176 0.08 10.82 3.89
CA SER A 176 -0.71 11.63 2.97
C SER A 176 -1.76 12.49 3.68
N LEU A 177 -1.91 13.74 3.24
CA LEU A 177 -2.93 14.66 3.72
C LEU A 177 -4.30 14.41 3.09
N GLY A 178 -5.35 14.56 3.90
CA GLY A 178 -6.70 14.16 3.53
C GLY A 178 -7.55 15.19 2.82
N ASN A 179 -7.22 16.47 2.95
CA ASN A 179 -7.94 17.59 2.35
C ASN A 179 -7.05 18.42 1.44
N ASN A 180 -5.72 18.22 1.49
CA ASN A 180 -4.76 18.92 0.65
C ASN A 180 -3.76 17.99 -0.05
N VAL A 181 -3.22 18.46 -1.17
CA VAL A 181 -2.10 17.81 -1.85
C VAL A 181 -0.80 18.07 -1.07
N GLY A 182 -0.27 17.03 -0.43
CA GLY A 182 0.84 17.11 0.51
C GLY A 182 0.89 15.93 1.49
N PHE A 183 1.82 15.99 2.42
CA PHE A 183 2.04 14.95 3.43
C PHE A 183 2.54 15.54 4.76
N GLU A 184 2.44 14.75 5.83
CA GLU A 184 3.16 14.95 7.07
C GLU A 184 4.36 14.00 7.15
N VAL A 185 5.45 14.49 7.73
CA VAL A 185 6.60 13.65 8.10
C VAL A 185 6.54 13.40 9.59
N ILE A 186 6.62 12.13 9.96
CA ILE A 186 6.60 11.65 11.33
C ILE A 186 7.96 11.04 11.65
N ASP A 187 8.60 11.50 12.71
CA ASP A 187 9.73 10.83 13.34
C ASP A 187 9.19 9.62 14.13
N LEU A 188 9.56 8.42 13.70
CA LEU A 188 9.06 7.17 14.24
C LEU A 188 9.76 6.72 15.53
N GLU A 189 10.96 7.25 15.82
CA GLU A 189 11.65 7.02 17.09
C GLU A 189 11.03 7.87 18.21
N GLN A 190 10.73 9.13 17.90
CA GLN A 190 10.12 10.06 18.85
C GLN A 190 8.59 9.92 18.91
N GLY A 191 7.97 9.43 17.84
CA GLY A 191 6.52 9.35 17.70
C GLY A 191 5.87 10.72 17.50
N GLU A 192 6.55 11.63 16.80
CA GLU A 192 6.13 13.03 16.65
C GLU A 192 6.05 13.45 15.18
N ILE A 193 5.07 14.30 14.86
CA ILE A 193 4.97 14.95 13.55
C ILE A 193 5.98 16.10 13.53
N ILE A 194 6.99 16.01 12.68
CA ILE A 194 8.08 17.00 12.60
C ILE A 194 7.88 18.00 11.47
N HIS A 195 7.16 17.63 10.41
CA HIS A 195 6.87 18.51 9.28
C HIS A 195 5.49 18.27 8.68
N ARG A 196 4.94 19.33 8.08
CA ARG A 196 3.85 19.25 7.11
C ARG A 196 4.32 19.95 5.84
N VAL A 197 4.23 19.24 4.72
CA VAL A 197 4.68 19.69 3.40
C VAL A 197 3.47 19.73 2.47
N LEU A 198 3.26 20.88 1.84
CA LEU A 198 2.26 21.07 0.79
C LEU A 198 2.97 21.19 -0.55
N VAL A 199 2.35 20.67 -1.60
CA VAL A 199 2.78 20.94 -2.98
C VAL A 199 2.77 22.45 -3.22
N ASP A 200 3.81 22.94 -3.89
CA ASP A 200 4.04 24.36 -4.19
C ASP A 200 4.03 25.30 -2.97
N GLY A 201 4.04 24.76 -1.75
CA GLY A 201 3.93 25.51 -0.50
C GLY A 201 2.55 26.08 -0.19
N GLU A 202 1.53 25.79 -1.01
CA GLU A 202 0.18 26.37 -0.89
C GLU A 202 -0.90 25.29 -0.86
N PRO A 203 -2.05 25.52 -0.20
CA PRO A 203 -3.15 24.55 -0.16
C PRO A 203 -3.77 24.29 -1.53
N ILE A 204 -3.66 23.06 -2.02
CA ILE A 204 -4.45 22.53 -3.14
C ILE A 204 -5.51 21.61 -2.52
N LEU A 205 -6.78 22.01 -2.56
CA LEU A 205 -7.91 21.33 -1.89
C LEU A 205 -8.35 20.02 -2.56
N HIS A 206 -7.41 19.14 -2.84
CA HIS A 206 -7.65 17.77 -3.26
C HIS A 206 -7.03 16.83 -2.22
N ARG A 207 -7.51 15.59 -2.18
CA ARG A 207 -6.93 14.59 -1.29
C ARG A 207 -5.59 14.07 -1.85
N THR A 208 -4.58 13.93 -0.99
CA THR A 208 -3.44 13.04 -1.25
C THR A 208 -3.81 11.64 -0.81
N HIS A 209 -3.68 10.67 -1.72
CA HIS A 209 -4.04 9.29 -1.39
C HIS A 209 -2.80 8.37 -1.34
N GLY A 210 -2.15 8.10 -2.47
CA GLY A 210 -0.91 7.34 -2.51
C GLY A 210 0.33 8.15 -2.12
N ALA A 211 1.24 7.51 -1.40
CA ALA A 211 2.61 7.95 -1.13
C ALA A 211 3.56 6.76 -1.31
N ALA A 212 4.73 6.98 -1.91
CA ALA A 212 5.72 5.94 -2.18
C ALA A 212 7.14 6.50 -2.17
N LEU A 213 8.07 5.77 -1.56
CA LEU A 213 9.50 6.02 -1.68
C LEU A 213 10.05 5.20 -2.85
N THR A 214 11.04 5.76 -3.55
CA THR A 214 11.92 4.93 -4.38
C THR A 214 12.63 3.89 -3.50
N PRO A 215 13.06 2.72 -4.03
CA PRO A 215 13.71 1.70 -3.20
C PRO A 215 14.97 2.19 -2.49
N ASP A 216 15.70 3.11 -3.10
CA ASP A 216 16.89 3.76 -2.51
C ASP A 216 16.55 4.94 -1.57
N GLU A 217 15.27 5.26 -1.40
CA GLU A 217 14.73 6.33 -0.55
C GLU A 217 15.17 7.74 -0.95
N SER A 218 15.74 7.92 -2.14
CA SER A 218 16.19 9.24 -2.63
C SER A 218 15.04 10.14 -3.05
N GLU A 219 13.89 9.58 -3.44
CA GLU A 219 12.69 10.33 -3.81
C GLU A 219 11.45 9.84 -3.06
N LEU A 220 10.55 10.78 -2.76
CA LEU A 220 9.18 10.53 -2.30
C LEU A 220 8.20 11.00 -3.39
N TRP A 221 7.27 10.14 -3.76
CA TRP A 221 6.23 10.40 -4.74
C TRP A 221 4.86 10.39 -4.07
N ILE A 222 4.05 11.41 -4.33
CA ILE A 222 2.67 11.49 -3.82
C ILE A 222 1.68 11.71 -4.95
N SER A 223 0.46 11.22 -4.78
CA SER A 223 -0.61 11.37 -5.78
C SER A 223 -1.58 12.51 -5.45
N ASP A 224 -1.98 13.26 -6.47
CA ASP A 224 -3.17 14.11 -6.43
C ASP A 224 -4.36 13.33 -7.00
N GLN A 225 -5.36 13.08 -6.14
CA GLN A 225 -6.54 12.28 -6.46
C GLN A 225 -7.38 12.89 -7.60
N GLU A 226 -7.38 14.22 -7.73
CA GLU A 226 -8.22 14.97 -8.67
C GLU A 226 -7.42 15.61 -9.81
N GLY A 227 -6.24 16.16 -9.52
CA GLY A 227 -5.42 16.91 -10.47
C GLY A 227 -4.75 16.08 -11.56
N ARG A 228 -4.83 14.74 -11.47
CA ARG A 228 -4.24 13.79 -12.43
C ARG A 228 -2.72 13.94 -12.49
N LYS A 229 -2.07 14.02 -11.34
CA LYS A 229 -0.62 14.20 -11.22
C LYS A 229 -0.05 13.31 -10.14
N LEU A 230 1.23 12.97 -10.31
CA LEU A 230 2.11 12.62 -9.21
C LEU A 230 3.12 13.75 -9.02
N PHE A 231 3.37 14.10 -7.76
CA PHE A 231 4.40 15.06 -7.38
C PHE A 231 5.60 14.32 -6.79
N ILE A 232 6.79 14.80 -7.12
CA ILE A 232 8.08 14.17 -6.80
C ILE A 232 8.85 15.10 -5.87
N PHE A 233 9.39 14.54 -4.80
CA PHE A 233 10.15 15.23 -3.77
C PHE A 233 11.52 14.57 -3.62
N ASP A 234 12.58 15.38 -3.55
CA ASP A 234 13.90 14.97 -3.08
C ASP A 234 13.82 14.66 -1.58
N ASN A 235 14.06 13.40 -1.24
CA ASN A 235 13.97 12.84 0.10
C ASN A 235 15.35 12.67 0.77
N THR A 236 16.43 13.16 0.14
CA THR A 236 17.78 13.17 0.72
C THR A 236 17.99 14.29 1.74
N GLN A 237 16.99 15.14 1.95
CA GLN A 237 16.95 16.24 2.90
C GLN A 237 15.62 16.29 3.65
N MET A 238 15.60 16.98 4.80
CA MET A 238 14.44 17.07 5.69
C MET A 238 14.07 18.54 5.97
N PRO A 239 12.83 18.98 5.69
CA PRO A 239 11.76 18.23 5.01
C PRO A 239 12.10 17.92 3.54
N PRO A 240 11.47 16.89 2.93
CA PRO A 240 11.62 16.63 1.50
C PRO A 240 11.19 17.84 0.65
N VAL A 241 11.89 18.08 -0.45
CA VAL A 241 11.71 19.27 -1.31
C VAL A 241 11.17 18.87 -2.67
N GLN A 242 10.09 19.51 -3.12
CA GLN A 242 9.50 19.22 -4.43
C GLN A 242 10.51 19.49 -5.56
N THR A 243 10.72 18.49 -6.42
CA THR A 243 11.66 18.55 -7.55
C THR A 243 10.99 18.39 -8.91
N GLY A 244 9.76 17.88 -8.95
CA GLY A 244 9.04 17.72 -10.22
C GLY A 244 7.66 17.11 -10.06
N GLU A 245 7.07 16.79 -11.20
CA GLU A 245 5.76 16.16 -11.32
C GLU A 245 5.67 15.37 -12.63
N VAL A 246 4.75 14.40 -12.69
CA VAL A 246 4.32 13.73 -13.92
C VAL A 246 2.80 13.79 -14.07
N ASP A 247 2.33 13.94 -15.31
CA ASP A 247 0.91 13.91 -15.64
C ASP A 247 0.41 12.47 -15.76
N LEU A 248 -0.75 12.20 -15.15
CA LEU A 248 -1.49 10.96 -15.28
C LEU A 248 -2.58 11.12 -16.36
N SER A 249 -2.85 10.03 -17.07
CA SER A 249 -3.89 9.94 -18.10
C SER A 249 -5.29 10.24 -17.56
N GLN A 250 -5.53 10.00 -16.27
CA GLN A 250 -6.82 10.20 -15.62
C GLN A 250 -6.72 10.43 -14.11
N GLY A 251 -7.78 10.98 -13.53
CA GLY A 251 -7.96 11.07 -12.07
C GLY A 251 -8.41 9.71 -11.53
N GLY A 252 -8.51 9.56 -10.23
CA GLY A 252 -9.01 8.29 -9.69
C GLY A 252 -8.69 8.11 -8.22
N HIS A 253 -8.45 6.87 -7.80
CA HIS A 253 -8.27 6.55 -6.40
C HIS A 253 -7.03 7.18 -5.76
N GLY A 254 -5.95 7.39 -6.52
CA GLY A 254 -4.66 7.86 -6.00
C GLY A 254 -3.87 6.72 -5.36
N TRP A 255 -2.91 6.17 -6.11
CA TRP A 255 -2.00 5.11 -5.64
C TRP A 255 -0.72 5.17 -6.45
N VAL A 256 0.40 4.83 -5.81
CA VAL A 256 1.73 4.78 -6.43
C VAL A 256 2.56 3.72 -5.70
N THR A 257 3.33 2.94 -6.43
CA THR A 257 4.33 2.01 -5.90
C THR A 257 5.42 1.77 -6.94
N PHE A 258 6.57 1.26 -6.50
CA PHE A 258 7.75 1.03 -7.33
C PHE A 258 8.02 -0.46 -7.50
N SER A 259 8.57 -0.80 -8.67
CA SER A 259 9.19 -2.11 -8.86
C SER A 259 10.32 -2.34 -7.85
N LEU A 260 10.65 -3.61 -7.60
CA LEU A 260 11.66 -4.03 -6.63
C LEU A 260 13.04 -3.47 -6.97
N ASP A 261 13.36 -3.40 -8.27
CA ASP A 261 14.60 -2.81 -8.79
C ASP A 261 14.55 -1.26 -8.90
N GLY A 262 13.40 -0.65 -8.61
CA GLY A 262 13.20 0.79 -8.66
C GLY A 262 13.07 1.37 -10.06
N ARG A 263 13.03 0.55 -11.11
CA ARG A 263 12.99 1.00 -12.50
C ARG A 263 11.62 1.53 -12.92
N TYR A 264 10.53 0.94 -12.45
CA TYR A 264 9.19 1.26 -12.89
C TYR A 264 8.32 1.82 -11.76
N VAL A 265 7.47 2.77 -12.12
CA VAL A 265 6.43 3.34 -11.26
C VAL A 265 5.07 2.87 -11.74
N TRP A 266 4.36 2.14 -10.89
CA TRP A 266 2.97 1.76 -11.11
C TRP A 266 2.05 2.69 -10.34
N THR A 267 0.98 3.13 -11.01
CA THR A 267 0.08 4.16 -10.47
C THR A 267 -1.35 3.63 -10.42
N HIS A 268 -2.29 4.38 -9.82
CA HIS A 268 -3.69 3.94 -9.85
C HIS A 268 -4.31 3.95 -11.25
N THR A 269 -3.65 4.60 -12.20
CA THR A 269 -4.07 4.71 -13.59
C THR A 269 -3.42 3.59 -14.42
N PRO A 270 -3.74 3.47 -15.71
CA PRO A 270 -3.07 2.52 -16.59
C PRO A 270 -1.60 2.87 -16.87
N ASP A 271 -1.12 4.03 -16.43
CA ASP A 271 0.19 4.55 -16.78
C ASP A 271 1.31 3.88 -16.00
N VAL A 272 2.36 3.49 -16.72
CA VAL A 272 3.62 3.00 -16.18
C VAL A 272 4.74 3.94 -16.59
N PHE A 273 5.47 4.47 -15.62
CA PHE A 273 6.59 5.37 -15.85
C PHE A 273 7.92 4.66 -15.61
N ASP A 274 8.95 5.06 -16.35
CA ASP A 274 10.33 4.79 -15.97
C ASP A 274 10.74 5.78 -14.88
N ALA A 275 11.22 5.27 -13.75
CA ALA A 275 11.45 6.06 -12.55
C ALA A 275 12.65 7.00 -12.69
N GLU A 276 13.64 6.70 -13.52
CA GLU A 276 14.81 7.56 -13.70
C GLU A 276 14.46 8.73 -14.64
N THR A 277 13.92 8.39 -15.80
CA THR A 277 13.62 9.37 -16.87
C THR A 277 12.31 10.12 -16.66
N LYS A 278 11.43 9.60 -15.80
CA LYS A 278 10.04 10.08 -15.58
C LYS A 278 9.15 9.98 -16.83
N GLU A 279 9.59 9.24 -17.85
CA GLU A 279 8.84 9.08 -19.11
C GLU A 279 7.78 7.98 -18.99
N LEU A 280 6.64 8.18 -19.65
CA LEU A 280 5.61 7.16 -19.81
C LEU A 280 6.13 6.07 -20.75
N VAL A 281 6.34 4.85 -20.23
CA VAL A 281 6.92 3.73 -20.98
C VAL A 281 5.92 2.65 -21.34
N ALA A 282 4.79 2.55 -20.63
CA ALA A 282 3.71 1.64 -20.98
C ALA A 282 2.34 2.14 -20.53
N THR A 283 1.29 1.55 -21.12
CA THR A 283 -0.10 1.68 -20.69
C THR A 283 -0.68 0.28 -20.52
N LEU A 284 -1.07 -0.08 -19.30
CA LEU A 284 -1.67 -1.37 -18.98
C LEU A 284 -3.03 -1.51 -19.68
N ARG A 285 -3.23 -2.62 -20.38
CA ARG A 285 -4.45 -2.88 -21.16
C ARG A 285 -4.97 -4.30 -20.97
N ASP A 286 -6.28 -4.46 -21.00
CA ASP A 286 -6.93 -5.77 -20.97
C ASP A 286 -6.86 -6.49 -22.33
N GLU A 287 -7.41 -7.70 -22.40
CA GLU A 287 -7.47 -8.54 -23.59
C GLU A 287 -8.19 -7.89 -24.79
N ASN A 288 -9.01 -6.86 -24.55
CA ASN A 288 -9.73 -6.11 -25.57
C ASN A 288 -9.01 -4.79 -25.94
N GLY A 289 -7.84 -4.52 -25.34
CA GLY A 289 -7.08 -3.30 -25.54
C GLY A 289 -7.58 -2.10 -24.71
N ASN A 290 -8.55 -2.30 -23.80
CA ASN A 290 -9.04 -1.23 -22.94
C ASN A 290 -8.01 -0.92 -21.85
N PRO A 291 -7.74 0.35 -21.53
CA PRO A 291 -6.86 0.69 -20.42
C PRO A 291 -7.36 0.14 -19.08
N VAL A 292 -6.45 -0.36 -18.26
CA VAL A 292 -6.76 -0.98 -16.96
C VAL A 292 -6.20 -0.14 -15.84
N SER A 293 -7.02 0.10 -14.81
CA SER A 293 -6.64 0.82 -13.59
C SER A 293 -6.83 -0.09 -12.39
N GLY A 294 -6.01 0.12 -11.37
CA GLY A 294 -6.06 -0.67 -10.14
C GLY A 294 -5.36 0.07 -9.01
N SER A 295 -5.56 -0.31 -7.77
CA SER A 295 -4.76 0.19 -6.63
C SER A 295 -4.20 -0.97 -5.81
N LYS A 296 -4.04 -2.11 -6.49
CA LYS A 296 -3.82 -3.46 -5.95
C LYS A 296 -2.77 -4.11 -6.83
N PHE A 297 -1.51 -3.72 -6.62
CA PHE A 297 -0.39 -4.17 -7.42
C PHE A 297 0.49 -5.07 -6.57
N ILE A 298 0.89 -6.20 -7.12
CA ILE A 298 2.00 -6.98 -6.60
C ILE A 298 2.91 -7.31 -7.77
N GLU A 299 4.20 -7.15 -7.55
CA GLU A 299 5.24 -7.68 -8.41
C GLU A 299 5.62 -9.07 -7.89
N VAL A 300 5.84 -10.02 -8.79
CA VAL A 300 6.23 -11.39 -8.41
C VAL A 300 7.33 -11.85 -9.36
N HIS A 301 8.47 -12.24 -8.81
CA HIS A 301 9.59 -12.82 -9.56
C HIS A 301 9.55 -14.32 -9.46
N PHE A 302 9.73 -14.98 -10.61
CA PHE A 302 9.82 -16.43 -10.70
C PHE A 302 11.24 -16.86 -11.13
N ARG A 303 11.70 -17.97 -10.55
CA ARG A 303 12.88 -18.71 -11.02
C ARG A 303 12.55 -20.20 -11.02
N ASP A 304 12.74 -20.86 -12.15
CA ASP A 304 12.47 -22.29 -12.32
C ASP A 304 11.04 -22.70 -11.88
N GLY A 305 10.06 -21.82 -12.14
CA GLY A 305 8.65 -22.03 -11.77
C GLY A 305 8.33 -21.79 -10.30
N LYS A 306 9.27 -21.23 -9.52
CA LYS A 306 9.09 -20.90 -8.11
C LYS A 306 9.13 -19.41 -7.85
N VAL A 307 8.27 -18.94 -6.95
CA VAL A 307 8.32 -17.56 -6.44
C VAL A 307 9.64 -17.36 -5.70
N VAL A 308 10.37 -16.29 -6.01
CA VAL A 308 11.66 -15.96 -5.36
C VAL A 308 11.71 -14.55 -4.77
N ALA A 309 10.85 -13.65 -5.22
CA ALA A 309 10.68 -12.33 -4.64
C ALA A 309 9.28 -11.80 -4.91
N VAL A 310 8.77 -10.97 -4.01
CA VAL A 310 7.48 -10.29 -4.16
C VAL A 310 7.63 -8.82 -3.78
N GLY A 311 6.96 -7.97 -4.53
CA GLY A 311 6.81 -6.55 -4.23
C GLY A 311 5.75 -6.33 -3.15
N ASN A 312 5.48 -5.05 -2.88
CA ASN A 312 4.45 -4.62 -1.95
C ASN A 312 3.51 -3.65 -2.68
N GLU A 313 2.22 -3.70 -2.37
CA GLU A 313 1.25 -2.76 -2.95
C GLU A 313 1.52 -1.31 -2.52
N PHE A 314 2.21 -1.11 -1.39
CA PHE A 314 2.75 0.17 -0.94
C PHE A 314 4.20 0.37 -1.43
N GLY A 315 4.56 1.60 -1.79
CA GLY A 315 5.93 1.95 -2.18
C GLY A 315 6.83 2.18 -0.97
N LEU A 316 7.28 1.10 -0.34
CA LEU A 316 8.19 1.10 0.81
C LEU A 316 9.60 1.53 0.43
N GLY A 317 10.27 2.26 1.33
CA GLY A 317 11.72 2.41 1.28
C GLY A 317 12.38 1.05 1.51
N ARG A 318 13.45 0.76 0.77
CA ARG A 318 14.17 -0.52 0.82
C ARG A 318 15.68 -0.31 0.91
N SER A 319 16.11 0.88 1.37
CA SER A 319 17.53 1.18 1.44
C SER A 319 18.23 0.24 2.41
N THR A 320 19.42 -0.21 2.03
CA THR A 320 20.26 -1.10 2.85
C THR A 320 21.42 -0.36 3.52
N GLU A 321 21.50 0.95 3.34
CA GLU A 321 22.57 1.82 3.85
C GLU A 321 22.37 2.25 5.31
#